data_AF-A0AAW2SA52-F1
#
_entry.id   AF-A0AAW2SA52-F1
#
_cell.length_a   1.000
_cell.length_b   1.000
_cell.length_c   1.000
_cell.angle_alpha   90.00
_cell.angle_beta   90.00
_cell.angle_gamma   90.00
#
_symmetry.space_group_name_H-M   'P 1'
#
loop_
_entity.id
_entity.type
_entity.pdbx_description
1 polymer ?
#
loop_
_entity_poly.entity_id
_entity_poly.type
_entity_poly.pdbx_seq_one_letter_code
_entity_poly.pdbx_strand_id
1 'polypeptide(L)'
;MNSPHTSAVFKHLLISGLVVFLIFVSIPSQIFPLRKGLTSETSSSFSPRINDYSSQTNYSPTNLSHLVFGLLGSEKAWHHRKAYIESWWRPNATRGFLYLDKAPTGDLLPWSNASPPYRVSDNLTEFLLERPTPERL
;
A
#
# COMPACT_ATOMS: atom_id res chain seq x y z
N MET A 1 39.37 -35.26 18.78
CA MET A 1 39.03 -35.86 20.09
C MET A 1 37.95 -34.99 20.71
N ASN A 2 36.67 -35.31 20.44
CA ASN A 2 35.56 -34.42 20.80
C ASN A 2 35.18 -34.69 22.26
N SER A 3 35.43 -33.70 23.13
CA SER A 3 35.14 -33.79 24.56
C SER A 3 33.64 -34.02 24.80
N PRO A 4 33.24 -34.97 25.67
CA PRO A 4 31.83 -35.34 25.88
C PRO A 4 30.94 -34.15 26.30
N HIS A 5 31.52 -33.12 26.93
CA HIS A 5 30.81 -31.92 27.37
C HIS A 5 30.34 -31.02 26.21
N THR A 6 31.03 -30.99 25.07
CA THR A 6 30.63 -30.12 23.94
C THR A 6 29.37 -30.64 23.24
N SER A 7 29.15 -31.96 23.27
CA SER A 7 27.96 -32.59 22.70
C SER A 7 26.68 -32.27 23.48
N ALA A 8 26.79 -32.11 24.81
CA ALA A 8 25.66 -31.76 25.67
C ALA A 8 25.22 -30.31 25.44
N VAL A 9 26.18 -29.39 25.40
CA VAL A 9 25.92 -27.97 25.14
C VAL A 9 25.29 -27.76 23.76
N PHE A 10 25.77 -28.49 22.74
CA PHE A 10 25.23 -28.42 21.38
C PHE A 10 23.76 -28.89 21.29
N LYS A 11 23.40 -29.96 22.02
CA LYS A 11 22.01 -30.43 22.11
C LYS A 11 21.09 -29.38 22.72
N HIS A 12 21.52 -28.72 23.80
CA HIS A 12 20.76 -27.64 24.42
C HIS A 12 20.63 -26.42 23.49
N LEU A 13 21.67 -26.11 22.70
CA LEU A 13 21.62 -25.03 21.72
C LEU A 13 20.60 -25.30 20.60
N LEU A 14 20.58 -26.53 20.09
CA LEU A 14 19.61 -26.95 19.07
C LEU A 14 18.16 -26.93 19.60
N ILE A 15 17.94 -27.42 20.82
CA ILE A 15 16.62 -27.41 21.45
C ILE A 15 16.16 -25.97 21.70
N SER A 16 17.03 -25.11 22.23
CA SER A 16 16.73 -23.69 22.44
C SER A 16 16.37 -22.98 21.12
N GLY A 17 17.15 -23.20 20.06
CA GLY A 17 16.88 -22.66 18.74
C GLY A 17 15.54 -23.14 18.16
N LEU A 18 15.23 -24.43 18.31
CA LEU A 18 13.95 -25.00 17.88
C LEU A 18 12.77 -24.37 18.64
N VAL A 19 12.90 -24.18 19.96
CA VAL A 19 11.87 -23.55 20.79
C VAL A 19 11.65 -22.09 20.36
N VAL A 20 12.71 -21.31 20.15
CA VAL A 20 12.60 -19.92 19.65
C VAL A 20 11.97 -19.88 18.26
N PHE A 21 12.34 -20.81 17.36
CA PHE A 21 11.76 -20.91 16.02
C PHE A 21 10.26 -21.24 16.07
N LEU A 22 9.84 -22.18 16.93
CA LEU A 22 8.43 -22.53 17.11
C LEU A 22 7.62 -21.37 17.71
N ILE A 23 8.20 -20.60 18.64
CA ILE A 23 7.60 -19.37 19.18
C ILE A 23 7.45 -18.34 18.05
N PHE A 24 8.51 -18.11 17.25
CA PHE A 24 8.49 -17.16 16.14
C PHE A 24 7.47 -17.52 15.04
N VAL A 25 7.36 -18.80 14.69
CA VAL A 25 6.39 -19.32 13.70
C VAL A 25 4.95 -19.36 14.25
N SER A 26 4.78 -19.40 15.57
CA SER A 26 3.44 -19.34 16.21
C SER A 26 2.94 -17.91 16.43
N ILE A 27 3.83 -16.91 16.43
CA ILE A 27 3.49 -15.50 16.62
C ILE A 27 2.95 -14.74 15.37
N PRO A 28 3.04 -15.20 14.09
CA PRO A 28 2.65 -14.36 12.95
C PRO A 28 1.13 -14.19 12.80
N SER A 29 0.31 -14.81 13.65
CA SER A 29 -1.13 -14.52 13.70
C SER A 29 -1.53 -13.41 14.69
N GLN A 30 -0.59 -12.82 15.45
CA GLN A 30 -0.90 -11.79 16.46
C GLN A 30 -0.26 -10.41 16.21
N ILE A 31 0.75 -10.30 15.32
CA ILE A 31 1.49 -9.04 15.08
C ILE A 31 1.08 -8.31 13.79
N PHE A 32 0.24 -8.92 12.95
CA PHE A 32 -0.47 -8.19 11.88
C PHE A 32 -1.96 -8.11 12.19
N PRO A 33 -2.44 -7.14 12.99
CA PRO A 33 -3.82 -6.71 12.87
C PRO A 33 -3.94 -5.84 11.61
N LEU A 34 -3.70 -6.40 10.42
CA LEU A 34 -4.15 -5.75 9.19
C LEU A 34 -5.66 -6.00 9.09
N ARG A 35 -6.41 -5.11 9.73
CA ARG A 35 -7.81 -4.76 9.41
C ARG A 35 -8.82 -5.91 9.52
N LYS A 36 -9.08 -6.39 10.74
CA LYS A 36 -10.46 -6.75 11.08
C LYS A 36 -11.23 -5.44 11.22
N GLY A 37 -12.34 -5.34 10.49
CA GLY A 37 -13.06 -4.10 10.19
C GLY A 37 -13.18 -3.15 11.37
N LEU A 38 -12.88 -1.89 11.08
CA LEU A 38 -13.24 -0.72 11.85
C LEU A 38 -14.75 -0.78 12.14
N THR A 39 -15.14 -1.35 13.28
CA THR A 39 -16.44 -1.06 13.88
C THR A 39 -16.35 0.39 14.33
N SER A 40 -16.98 1.27 13.56
CA SER A 40 -17.12 2.69 13.87
C SER A 40 -17.94 2.87 15.14
N GLU A 41 -17.29 2.77 16.30
CA GLU A 41 -17.73 3.46 17.50
C GLU A 41 -16.89 4.72 17.65
N THR A 42 -17.30 5.75 16.94
CA THR A 42 -16.95 7.12 17.28
C THR A 42 -18.19 7.94 17.03
N SER A 43 -19.00 8.05 18.07
CA SER A 43 -20.08 9.02 18.17
C SER A 43 -19.49 10.42 18.21
N SER A 44 -18.97 10.92 17.09
CA SER A 44 -18.78 12.35 16.90
C SER A 44 -20.05 12.87 16.24
N SER A 45 -20.95 13.41 17.05
CA SER A 45 -22.08 14.22 16.59
C SER A 45 -21.54 15.48 15.91
N PHE A 46 -21.13 15.37 14.65
CA PHE A 46 -21.21 16.49 13.73
C PHE A 46 -22.66 16.55 13.25
N SER A 47 -23.46 17.37 13.93
CA SER A 47 -24.79 17.72 13.46
C SER A 47 -24.67 19.00 12.62
N PRO A 48 -24.67 18.92 11.27
CA PRO A 48 -24.95 20.11 10.49
C PRO A 48 -26.44 20.41 10.71
N ARG A 49 -26.75 21.55 11.33
CA ARG A 49 -28.11 22.09 11.29
C ARG A 49 -28.47 22.33 9.83
N ILE A 50 -29.25 21.44 9.24
CA ILE A 50 -29.96 21.70 7.99
C ILE A 50 -31.44 21.69 8.33
N ASN A 51 -32.04 22.86 8.23
CA ASN A 51 -33.48 23.07 8.34
C ASN A 51 -34.22 22.23 7.30
N ASP A 52 -35.38 21.74 7.73
CA ASP A 52 -36.30 20.84 7.03
C ASP A 52 -36.54 21.20 5.55
N TYR A 53 -36.00 20.34 4.68
CA TYR A 53 -36.68 19.91 3.47
C TYR A 53 -36.63 18.39 3.46
N SER A 54 -37.80 17.77 3.65
CA SER A 54 -38.04 16.32 3.70
C SER A 54 -37.88 15.64 2.34
N SER A 55 -36.72 15.80 1.69
CA SER A 55 -36.28 14.85 0.69
C SER A 55 -35.59 13.70 1.41
N GLN A 56 -36.23 12.53 1.46
CA GLN A 56 -35.59 11.28 1.89
C GLN A 56 -34.38 11.04 0.98
N THR A 57 -33.22 11.52 1.38
CA THR A 57 -31.98 11.20 0.70
C THR A 57 -31.62 9.78 1.09
N ASN A 58 -32.07 8.82 0.27
CA ASN A 58 -31.64 7.43 0.28
C ASN A 58 -30.14 7.37 -0.09
N TYR A 59 -29.26 7.83 0.80
CA TYR A 59 -27.82 7.66 0.61
C TYR A 59 -27.49 6.19 0.89
N SER A 60 -27.29 5.42 -0.18
CA SER A 60 -26.70 4.08 -0.07
C SER A 60 -25.36 4.18 0.66
N PRO A 61 -25.05 3.25 1.58
CA PRO A 61 -23.76 3.23 2.26
C PRO A 61 -22.59 3.27 1.27
N THR A 62 -21.53 4.01 1.62
CA THR A 62 -20.32 4.08 0.81
C THR A 62 -19.69 2.70 0.68
N ASN A 63 -19.43 2.27 -0.55
CA ASN A 63 -18.71 1.04 -0.84
C ASN A 63 -17.31 1.34 -1.43
N LEU A 64 -16.45 0.34 -1.52
CA LEU A 64 -15.13 0.42 -2.15
C LEU A 64 -15.17 0.91 -3.60
N SER A 65 -16.29 0.71 -4.30
CA SER A 65 -16.50 1.22 -5.66
C SER A 65 -16.45 2.75 -5.75
N HIS A 66 -16.63 3.47 -4.64
CA HIS A 66 -16.53 4.92 -4.53
C HIS A 66 -15.08 5.41 -4.33
N LEU A 67 -14.10 4.51 -4.15
CA LEU A 67 -12.69 4.86 -3.97
C LEU A 67 -11.93 4.75 -5.30
N VAL A 68 -11.06 5.73 -5.58
CA VAL A 68 -10.17 5.76 -6.73
C VAL A 68 -8.76 6.12 -6.29
N PHE A 69 -7.77 5.35 -6.72
CA PHE A 69 -6.37 5.52 -6.34
C PHE A 69 -5.57 6.17 -7.49
N GLY A 70 -4.98 7.34 -7.24
CA GLY A 70 -3.97 7.94 -8.12
C GLY A 70 -2.59 7.62 -7.56
N LEU A 71 -1.86 6.71 -8.21
CA LEU A 71 -0.50 6.35 -7.81
C LEU A 71 0.48 7.15 -8.65
N LEU A 72 1.48 7.77 -8.04
CA LEU A 72 2.55 8.46 -8.75
C LEU A 72 3.89 7.77 -8.49
N GLY A 73 4.69 7.61 -9.53
CA GLY A 73 6.03 7.04 -9.41
C GLY A 73 6.85 7.24 -10.67
N SER A 74 8.13 6.91 -10.60
CA SER A 74 8.96 6.76 -11.79
C SER A 74 8.98 5.31 -12.25
N GLU A 75 9.13 5.12 -13.55
CA GLU A 75 9.33 3.82 -14.17
C GLU A 75 10.55 3.10 -13.57
N LYS A 76 11.63 3.84 -13.30
CA LYS A 76 12.83 3.30 -12.65
C LYS A 76 12.53 2.75 -11.25
N ALA A 77 11.72 3.45 -10.46
CA ALA A 77 11.35 3.01 -9.11
C ALA A 77 10.31 1.89 -9.12
N TRP A 78 9.54 1.77 -10.21
CA TRP A 78 8.48 0.77 -10.32
C TRP A 78 9.00 -0.65 -10.18
N HIS A 79 10.18 -0.96 -10.71
CA HIS A 79 10.83 -2.28 -10.55
C HIS A 79 10.86 -2.77 -9.10
N HIS A 80 11.10 -1.87 -8.15
CA HIS A 80 11.18 -2.20 -6.73
C HIS A 80 9.83 -2.16 -6.01
N ARG A 81 8.87 -1.40 -6.53
CA ARG A 81 7.56 -1.18 -5.90
C ARG A 81 6.48 -2.11 -6.43
N LYS A 82 6.69 -2.71 -7.60
CA LYS A 82 5.73 -3.58 -8.28
C LYS A 82 5.15 -4.64 -7.34
N ALA A 83 5.99 -5.44 -6.70
CA ALA A 83 5.54 -6.51 -5.80
C ALA A 83 4.65 -6.01 -4.65
N TYR A 84 5.00 -4.87 -4.06
CA TYR A 84 4.20 -4.27 -2.99
C TYR A 84 2.84 -3.80 -3.52
N ILE A 85 2.80 -3.13 -4.67
CA ILE A 85 1.55 -2.62 -5.24
C ILE A 85 0.64 -3.76 -5.72
N GLU A 86 1.22 -4.77 -6.38
CA GLU A 86 0.49 -5.97 -6.81
C GLU A 86 -0.07 -6.78 -5.62
N SER A 87 0.54 -6.69 -4.43
CA SER A 87 0.05 -7.40 -3.24
C SER A 87 -1.37 -6.99 -2.81
N TRP A 88 -1.74 -5.72 -3.02
CA TRP A 88 -3.04 -5.17 -2.62
C TRP A 88 -3.91 -4.75 -3.81
N TRP A 89 -3.33 -4.54 -4.99
CA TRP A 89 -4.13 -4.26 -6.19
C TRP A 89 -5.00 -5.47 -6.56
N ARG A 90 -6.26 -5.23 -6.87
CA ARG A 90 -7.24 -6.27 -7.23
C ARG A 90 -7.91 -5.87 -8.54
N PRO A 91 -7.54 -6.49 -9.67
CA PRO A 91 -8.24 -6.27 -10.93
C PRO A 91 -9.75 -6.42 -10.74
N ASN A 92 -10.53 -5.48 -11.27
CA ASN A 92 -11.99 -5.37 -11.12
C ASN A 92 -12.54 -4.91 -9.76
N ALA A 93 -11.73 -4.80 -8.71
CA ALA A 93 -12.16 -4.29 -7.41
C ALA A 93 -11.51 -2.95 -7.04
N THR A 94 -10.20 -2.79 -7.28
CA THR A 94 -9.50 -1.51 -7.11
C THR A 94 -9.54 -0.72 -8.41
N ARG A 95 -9.86 0.57 -8.30
CA ARG A 95 -9.97 1.50 -9.43
C ARG A 95 -8.90 2.57 -9.31
N GLY A 96 -8.31 2.99 -10.42
CA GLY A 96 -7.22 3.95 -10.39
C GLY A 96 -6.22 3.81 -11.53
N PHE A 97 -5.20 4.65 -11.51
CA PHE A 97 -4.11 4.65 -12.47
C PHE A 97 -2.77 4.89 -11.77
N LEU A 98 -1.71 4.31 -12.33
CA LEU A 98 -0.33 4.63 -12.01
C LEU A 98 0.23 5.62 -13.04
N TYR A 99 0.58 6.82 -12.60
CA TYR A 99 1.26 7.81 -13.42
C TYR A 99 2.77 7.61 -13.30
N LEU A 100 3.39 7.30 -14.44
CA LEU A 100 4.83 7.12 -14.62
C LEU A 100 5.44 8.31 -15.33
N ASP A 101 6.68 8.65 -14.99
CA ASP A 101 7.48 9.68 -15.68
C ASP A 101 7.79 9.34 -17.14
N LYS A 102 7.92 8.05 -17.47
CA LYS A 102 8.13 7.53 -18.82
C LYS A 102 7.42 6.20 -19.02
N ALA A 103 7.25 5.79 -20.27
CA ALA A 103 6.69 4.48 -20.59
C ALA A 103 7.58 3.35 -20.03
N PRO A 104 6.98 2.28 -19.49
CA PRO A 104 7.72 1.10 -19.01
C PRO A 104 8.46 0.42 -20.14
N THR A 105 9.70 0.02 -19.87
CA THR A 105 10.59 -0.62 -20.85
C THR A 105 11.26 -1.87 -20.28
N GLY A 106 11.86 -2.69 -21.15
CA GLY A 106 12.63 -3.87 -20.74
C GLY A 106 11.78 -4.87 -19.95
N ASP A 107 12.28 -5.25 -18.77
CA ASP A 107 11.69 -6.28 -17.90
C ASP A 107 10.34 -5.90 -17.28
N LEU A 108 9.89 -4.65 -17.44
CA LEU A 108 8.54 -4.23 -17.06
C LEU A 108 7.48 -4.69 -18.07
N LEU A 109 7.90 -5.21 -19.22
CA LEU A 109 7.03 -5.72 -20.28
C LEU A 109 7.10 -7.26 -20.37
N PRO A 110 5.97 -7.95 -20.66
CA PRO A 110 4.64 -7.38 -20.82
C PRO A 110 4.08 -6.81 -19.51
N TRP A 111 3.26 -5.76 -19.61
CA TRP A 111 2.64 -5.15 -18.44
C TRP A 111 1.79 -6.19 -17.70
N SER A 112 2.02 -6.32 -16.40
CA SER A 112 1.35 -7.35 -15.59
C SER A 112 -0.13 -7.03 -15.44
N ASN A 113 -1.00 -8.03 -15.66
CA ASN A 113 -2.43 -7.90 -15.38
C ASN A 113 -2.75 -7.73 -13.89
N ALA A 114 -1.80 -8.06 -13.00
CA ALA A 114 -1.92 -7.82 -11.56
C ALA A 114 -1.54 -6.39 -11.16
N SER A 115 -0.90 -5.63 -12.07
CA SER A 115 -0.54 -4.24 -11.85
C SER A 115 -1.70 -3.29 -12.22
N PRO A 116 -1.78 -2.10 -11.59
CA PRO A 116 -2.70 -1.05 -12.02
C PRO A 116 -2.43 -0.64 -13.47
N PRO A 117 -3.45 -0.20 -14.23
CA PRO A 117 -3.21 0.40 -15.54
C PRO A 117 -2.37 1.67 -15.37
N TYR A 118 -1.39 1.88 -16.26
CA TYR A 118 -0.50 3.03 -16.17
C TYR A 118 -0.85 4.12 -17.18
N ARG A 119 -0.39 5.34 -16.89
CA ARG A 119 -0.35 6.50 -17.78
C ARG A 119 1.04 7.12 -17.69
N VAL A 120 1.48 7.80 -18.74
CA VAL A 120 2.71 8.59 -18.70
C VAL A 120 2.33 10.03 -18.37
N SER A 121 2.97 10.61 -17.36
CA SER A 121 2.78 12.01 -16.98
C SER A 121 3.53 12.93 -17.93
N ASP A 122 2.91 14.05 -18.29
CA ASP A 122 3.56 15.08 -19.09
C ASP A 122 4.71 15.75 -18.33
N ASN A 123 5.66 16.30 -19.08
CA ASN A 123 6.78 17.02 -18.52
C ASN A 123 6.33 18.39 -17.98
N LEU A 124 6.35 18.55 -16.65
CA LEU A 124 5.97 19.78 -15.96
C LEU A 124 7.06 20.86 -15.94
N THR A 125 8.21 20.63 -16.58
CA THR A 125 9.34 21.58 -16.55
C THR A 125 8.95 22.94 -17.14
N GLU A 126 8.13 22.95 -18.20
CA GLU A 126 7.66 24.19 -18.84
C GLU A 126 6.85 25.06 -17.87
N PHE A 127 5.90 24.46 -17.14
CA PHE A 127 5.11 25.16 -16.11
C PHE A 127 5.96 25.66 -14.93
N LEU A 128 7.02 24.95 -14.57
CA LEU A 128 7.89 25.34 -13.45
C LEU A 128 8.84 26.48 -13.82
N LEU A 129 9.18 26.61 -15.11
CA LEU A 129 10.03 27.69 -15.63
C LEU A 129 9.24 28.98 -15.92
N GLU A 130 7.93 28.90 -16.07
CA GLU A 130 7.02 30.05 -16.22
C GLU A 130 6.74 30.79 -14.90
N ARG A 131 7.60 30.65 -13.88
CA ARG A 131 7.54 31.56 -12.74
C ARG A 131 7.97 32.95 -13.20
N PRO A 132 7.19 34.01 -12.90
CA PRO A 132 7.59 35.37 -13.24
C PRO A 132 8.93 35.63 -12.55
N THR A 133 9.93 35.93 -13.36
CA THR A 133 11.21 36.43 -12.86
C THR A 133 10.89 37.68 -12.06
N PRO A 134 11.33 37.82 -10.80
CA PRO A 134 11.13 39.08 -10.08
C PRO A 134 11.87 40.15 -10.89
N GLU A 135 11.10 40.99 -11.59
CA GLU A 135 11.64 42.16 -12.26
C GLU A 135 12.45 42.95 -11.23
N ARG A 136 13.71 43.21 -11.57
CA ARG A 136 14.56 44.13 -10.83
C ARG A 136 13.87 45.49 -10.80
N LEU A 137 13.54 45.95 -9.59
CA LEU A 137 13.47 47.37 -9.27
C LEU A 137 14.90 47.94 -9.16
#